data_AF-A0A9R1EKA8-F1
#
_entry.id   AF-A0A9R1EKA8-F1
#
_cell.length_a   1.000
_cell.length_b   1.000
_cell.length_c   1.000
_cell.angle_alpha   90.00
_cell.angle_beta   90.00
_cell.angle_gamma   90.00
#
_symmetry.space_group_name_H-M   'P 1'
#
loop_
_entity.id
_entity.type
_entity.pdbx_description
1 polymer ?
#
loop_
_entity_poly.entity_id
_entity_poly.type
_entity_poly.pdbx_seq_one_letter_code
_entity_poly.pdbx_strand_id
1 'polypeptide(L)'
;MVSDGYLLLIFQSFIDSSFSQLVRYGGRCSLENWFAQLDVHWVLQMRDKYGWRFQFRDMSVSCLQELAERWTRALTVIVVSIKELVTAIHDVPAVAQFGRVSISPMLVFVDAAVHVNEAEKLQAMLHTYICLPNASYNMCMMHLISSEAQSIFNDIGASLDRERKRLIGAISNTMLVGWTLDILRGAGEVHRNTRLLVNCITLMRKAHASTKSSAHSHYTGELHDLIHDTVNYLKDLLLKKSALCSDPSLRYMFLLNNSNFIAQVSETSICLDVELCSGQQRRLELKNERNKYMDGYLDASWGHVVSCIPKSRSPGLIRGWINTRSLAKFESAFHETYQAQKLWKVPDPRLRDVLRRAIIERVIPGYRDYLKEHPLLEKQASDGSSSPEVLEEMLAELFEG
;
A
#
# COMPACT_ATOMS: atom_id res chain seq x y z
N MET A 1 -20.91 -7.14 22.13
CA MET A 1 -22.24 -7.13 22.77
C MET A 1 -23.22 -7.84 21.85
N VAL A 2 -23.40 -9.15 22.03
CA VAL A 2 -24.54 -9.91 21.51
C VAL A 2 -24.97 -10.77 22.69
N SER A 3 -25.85 -10.25 23.53
CA SER A 3 -26.34 -10.98 24.71
C SER A 3 -27.46 -11.93 24.27
N ASP A 4 -27.12 -13.21 24.24
CA ASP A 4 -27.84 -14.50 24.33
C ASP A 4 -29.37 -14.65 24.16
N GLY A 5 -30.18 -13.60 24.01
CA GLY A 5 -31.62 -13.72 23.73
C GLY A 5 -31.99 -13.37 22.29
N TYR A 6 -31.35 -12.33 21.72
CA TYR A 6 -31.77 -11.78 20.43
C TYR A 6 -31.44 -12.69 19.24
N LEU A 7 -30.26 -13.30 19.25
CA LEU A 7 -29.84 -14.24 18.20
C LEU A 7 -30.73 -15.50 18.19
N LEU A 8 -31.10 -16.00 19.38
CA LEU A 8 -32.05 -17.10 19.53
C LEU A 8 -33.44 -16.73 19.00
N LEU A 9 -33.91 -15.50 19.21
CA LEU A 9 -35.18 -15.02 18.65
C LEU A 9 -35.18 -14.98 17.12
N ILE A 10 -34.10 -14.49 16.51
CA ILE A 10 -33.95 -14.50 15.05
C ILE A 10 -33.98 -15.94 14.53
N PHE A 11 -33.23 -16.83 15.16
CA PHE A 11 -33.17 -18.24 14.78
C PHE A 11 -34.54 -18.92 14.93
N GLN A 12 -35.22 -18.75 16.07
CA GLN A 12 -36.54 -19.33 16.30
C GLN A 12 -37.57 -18.85 15.26
N SER A 13 -37.57 -17.56 14.95
CA SER A 13 -38.45 -17.02 13.91
C SER A 13 -38.16 -17.60 12.52
N PHE A 14 -36.89 -17.89 12.22
CA PHE A 14 -36.50 -18.60 11.00
C PHE A 14 -37.07 -20.02 10.95
N ILE A 15 -36.97 -20.78 12.07
CA ILE A 15 -37.57 -22.12 12.19
C ILE A 15 -39.07 -22.07 11.95
N ASP A 16 -39.78 -21.20 12.67
CA ASP A 16 -41.24 -21.10 12.61
C ASP A 16 -41.74 -20.80 11.18
N SER A 17 -40.95 -20.05 10.40
CA SER A 17 -41.26 -19.75 9.00
C SER A 17 -40.89 -20.84 7.99
N SER A 18 -39.92 -21.68 8.32
CA SER A 18 -39.49 -22.80 7.46
C SER A 18 -40.49 -23.96 7.51
N PHE A 19 -41.20 -24.11 8.63
CA PHE A 19 -42.19 -25.18 8.86
C PHE A 19 -43.64 -24.77 8.52
N SER A 20 -43.96 -23.48 8.38
CA SER A 20 -45.32 -23.01 8.12
C SER A 20 -45.54 -22.60 6.66
N GLN A 21 -46.24 -23.43 5.86
CA GLN A 21 -46.70 -23.06 4.51
C GLN A 21 -47.69 -21.87 4.50
N LEU A 22 -48.17 -21.42 5.67
CA LEU A 22 -49.24 -20.43 5.84
C LEU A 22 -48.81 -19.08 6.43
N VAL A 23 -47.52 -18.87 6.75
CA VAL A 23 -47.01 -17.56 7.21
C VAL A 23 -45.93 -17.06 6.25
N ARG A 24 -46.33 -16.82 4.99
CA ARG A 24 -45.44 -16.32 3.92
C ARG A 24 -44.79 -14.95 4.17
N TYR A 25 -45.17 -14.24 5.23
CA TYR A 25 -44.67 -12.89 5.54
C TYR A 25 -43.81 -12.79 6.82
N GLY A 26 -43.80 -13.80 7.70
CA GLY A 26 -43.21 -13.69 9.05
C GLY A 26 -41.70 -13.85 9.11
N GLY A 27 -41.15 -15.04 8.80
CA GLY A 27 -39.71 -15.28 8.99
C GLY A 27 -38.80 -14.86 7.84
N ARG A 28 -39.35 -14.47 6.68
CA ARG A 28 -38.60 -13.68 5.69
C ARG A 28 -38.27 -12.28 6.24
N CYS A 29 -39.21 -11.71 7.01
CA CYS A 29 -39.08 -10.39 7.63
C CYS A 29 -38.02 -10.39 8.75
N SER A 30 -37.86 -11.47 9.51
CA SER A 30 -36.87 -11.54 10.60
C SER A 30 -35.42 -11.59 10.09
N LEU A 31 -35.15 -12.35 9.03
CA LEU A 31 -33.83 -12.34 8.39
C LEU A 31 -33.58 -10.98 7.71
N GLU A 32 -34.57 -10.44 6.99
CA GLU A 32 -34.50 -9.09 6.40
C GLU A 32 -34.19 -8.01 7.46
N ASN A 33 -34.84 -8.09 8.63
CA ASN A 33 -34.60 -7.19 9.76
C ASN A 33 -33.20 -7.35 10.35
N TRP A 34 -32.69 -8.58 10.43
CA TRP A 34 -31.32 -8.81 10.89
C TRP A 34 -30.31 -8.20 9.92
N PHE A 35 -30.49 -8.38 8.61
CA PHE A 35 -29.64 -7.72 7.60
C PHE A 35 -29.77 -6.19 7.64
N ALA A 36 -30.95 -5.64 7.95
CA ALA A 36 -31.13 -4.20 8.15
C ALA A 36 -30.34 -3.68 9.35
N GLN A 37 -30.34 -4.41 10.48
CA GLN A 37 -29.56 -4.06 11.67
C GLN A 37 -28.04 -4.17 11.47
N LEU A 38 -27.63 -5.08 10.60
CA LEU A 38 -26.23 -5.22 10.19
C LEU A 38 -25.84 -4.21 9.08
N ASP A 39 -26.74 -3.29 8.70
CA ASP A 39 -26.55 -2.31 7.62
C ASP A 39 -26.23 -2.94 6.25
N VAL A 40 -26.72 -4.16 6.01
CA VAL A 40 -26.48 -4.94 4.78
C VAL A 40 -27.75 -5.42 4.08
N HIS A 41 -28.93 -4.87 4.38
CA HIS A 41 -30.19 -5.23 3.71
C HIS A 41 -30.13 -5.12 2.17
N TRP A 42 -29.28 -4.22 1.66
CA TRP A 42 -29.06 -4.02 0.23
C TRP A 42 -28.56 -5.29 -0.47
N VAL A 43 -27.87 -6.21 0.22
CA VAL A 43 -27.42 -7.48 -0.39
C VAL A 43 -28.59 -8.37 -0.82
N LEU A 44 -29.75 -8.23 -0.17
CA LEU A 44 -30.97 -8.97 -0.53
C LEU A 44 -31.61 -8.41 -1.81
N GLN A 45 -31.39 -7.12 -2.09
CA GLN A 45 -31.85 -6.43 -3.29
C GLN A 45 -30.94 -6.67 -4.49
N MET A 46 -29.74 -7.23 -4.27
CA MET A 46 -28.75 -7.51 -5.31
C MET A 46 -29.05 -8.72 -6.22
N ARG A 47 -30.22 -9.34 -6.07
CA ARG A 47 -30.52 -10.63 -6.71
C ARG A 47 -30.60 -10.59 -8.25
N ASP A 48 -30.70 -9.41 -8.86
CA ASP A 48 -30.51 -9.24 -10.30
C ASP A 48 -29.03 -9.03 -10.62
N LYS A 49 -28.36 -10.13 -11.02
CA LYS A 49 -26.90 -10.20 -11.25
C LYS A 49 -26.37 -9.20 -12.28
N TYR A 50 -27.23 -8.67 -13.16
CA TYR A 50 -26.81 -7.78 -14.24
C TYR A 50 -26.88 -6.30 -13.84
N GLY A 51 -27.90 -5.87 -13.09
CA GLY A 51 -28.08 -4.47 -12.71
C GLY A 51 -26.95 -3.93 -11.82
N TRP A 52 -26.47 -4.74 -10.88
CA TRP A 52 -25.48 -4.29 -9.90
C TRP A 52 -24.06 -4.22 -10.45
N ARG A 53 -23.72 -4.99 -11.49
CA ARG A 53 -22.40 -4.89 -12.15
C ARG A 53 -22.18 -3.51 -12.75
N PHE A 54 -23.21 -2.94 -13.38
CA PHE A 54 -23.16 -1.58 -13.92
C PHE A 54 -23.12 -0.55 -12.79
N GLN A 55 -23.92 -0.73 -11.73
CA GLN A 55 -23.90 0.19 -10.59
C GLN A 55 -22.55 0.24 -9.89
N PHE A 56 -21.84 -0.89 -9.71
CA PHE A 56 -20.52 -0.91 -9.08
C PHE A 56 -19.46 -0.21 -9.92
N ARG A 57 -19.59 -0.27 -11.25
CA ARG A 57 -18.73 0.48 -12.17
C ARG A 57 -18.98 1.98 -12.08
N ASP A 58 -20.21 2.41 -11.94
CA ASP A 58 -20.56 3.83 -11.86
C ASP A 58 -20.49 4.39 -10.42
N MET A 59 -20.34 3.52 -9.42
CA MET A 59 -20.23 3.89 -8.01
C MET A 59 -18.92 4.61 -7.70
N SER A 60 -19.01 5.64 -6.85
CA SER A 60 -17.82 6.32 -6.35
C SER A 60 -16.96 5.39 -5.49
N VAL A 61 -15.64 5.64 -5.49
CA VAL A 61 -14.67 4.87 -4.70
C VAL A 61 -15.01 4.88 -3.21
N SER A 62 -15.43 6.04 -2.67
CA SER A 62 -15.79 6.18 -1.25
C SER A 62 -17.04 5.39 -0.87
N CYS A 63 -18.06 5.39 -1.74
CA CYS A 63 -19.29 4.64 -1.50
C CYS A 63 -19.04 3.13 -1.53
N LEU A 64 -18.28 2.64 -2.52
CA LEU A 64 -17.93 1.22 -2.60
C LEU A 64 -17.08 0.76 -1.41
N GLN A 65 -16.16 1.61 -0.95
CA GLN A 65 -15.36 1.36 0.25
C GLN A 65 -16.24 1.22 1.50
N GLU A 66 -17.21 2.11 1.70
CA GLU A 66 -18.13 2.06 2.83
C GLU A 66 -19.00 0.80 2.79
N LEU A 67 -19.50 0.41 1.62
CA LEU A 67 -20.26 -0.84 1.46
C LEU A 67 -19.40 -2.07 1.78
N ALA A 68 -18.15 -2.10 1.32
CA ALA A 68 -17.22 -3.19 1.64
C ALA A 68 -16.93 -3.29 3.14
N GLU A 69 -16.76 -2.16 3.84
CA GLU A 69 -16.56 -2.15 5.29
C GLU A 69 -17.79 -2.65 6.06
N ARG A 70 -18.99 -2.18 5.69
CA ARG A 70 -20.25 -2.65 6.28
C ARG A 70 -20.44 -4.15 6.03
N TRP A 71 -20.20 -4.60 4.80
CA TRP A 71 -20.27 -6.00 4.40
C TRP A 71 -19.30 -6.88 5.21
N THR A 72 -18.04 -6.46 5.37
CA THR A 72 -17.02 -7.20 6.12
C THR A 72 -17.39 -7.34 7.60
N ARG A 73 -17.91 -6.27 8.22
CA ARG A 73 -18.41 -6.33 9.60
C ARG A 73 -19.59 -7.30 9.72
N ALA A 74 -20.58 -7.19 8.82
CA ALA A 74 -21.76 -8.03 8.84
C ALA A 74 -21.43 -9.51 8.64
N LEU A 75 -20.58 -9.86 7.67
CA LEU A 75 -20.17 -11.25 7.44
C LEU A 75 -19.47 -11.83 8.67
N THR A 76 -18.60 -11.03 9.31
CA THR A 76 -17.91 -11.44 10.54
C THR A 76 -18.90 -11.75 11.66
N VAL A 77 -19.90 -10.87 11.87
CA VAL A 77 -20.96 -11.08 12.87
C VAL A 77 -21.78 -12.33 12.55
N ILE A 78 -22.21 -12.51 11.30
CA ILE A 78 -22.99 -13.68 10.86
C ILE A 78 -22.22 -14.98 11.15
N VAL A 79 -20.94 -15.05 10.77
CA VAL A 79 -20.08 -16.22 10.99
C VAL A 79 -19.92 -16.55 12.48
N VAL A 80 -19.68 -15.53 13.31
CA VAL A 80 -19.55 -15.70 14.77
C VAL A 80 -20.88 -16.16 15.38
N SER A 81 -21.99 -15.55 14.99
CA SER A 81 -23.32 -15.92 15.47
C SER A 81 -23.71 -17.35 15.10
N ILE A 82 -23.42 -17.80 13.88
CA ILE A 82 -23.65 -19.20 13.49
C ILE A 82 -22.83 -20.15 14.37
N LYS A 83 -21.56 -19.82 14.65
CA LYS A 83 -20.71 -20.63 15.53
C LYS A 83 -21.26 -20.71 16.95
N GLU A 84 -21.77 -19.61 17.49
CA GLU A 84 -22.44 -19.57 18.80
C GLU A 84 -23.71 -20.44 18.80
N LEU A 85 -24.55 -20.33 17.76
CA LEU A 85 -25.77 -21.15 17.62
C LEU A 85 -25.47 -22.64 17.56
N VAL A 86 -24.42 -23.06 16.86
CA VAL A 86 -23.99 -24.47 16.81
C VAL A 86 -23.66 -25.00 18.22
N THR A 87 -23.11 -24.17 19.10
CA THR A 87 -22.81 -24.56 20.49
C THR A 87 -24.04 -24.52 21.39
N ALA A 88 -25.01 -23.66 21.09
CA ALA A 88 -26.17 -23.40 21.95
C ALA A 88 -27.39 -24.27 21.62
N ILE A 89 -27.50 -24.80 20.39
CA ILE A 89 -28.72 -25.43 19.89
C ILE A 89 -28.47 -26.90 19.50
N HIS A 90 -29.38 -27.79 19.92
CA HIS A 90 -29.31 -29.22 19.61
C HIS A 90 -29.69 -29.56 18.16
N ASP A 91 -30.59 -28.80 17.52
CA ASP A 91 -30.97 -28.98 16.12
C ASP A 91 -29.94 -28.35 15.16
N VAL A 92 -28.79 -29.01 15.07
CA VAL A 92 -27.65 -28.57 14.25
C VAL A 92 -27.98 -28.49 12.75
N PRO A 93 -28.76 -29.40 12.12
CA PRO A 93 -29.19 -29.25 10.73
C PRO A 93 -29.94 -27.94 10.45
N ALA A 94 -30.82 -27.53 11.36
CA ALA A 94 -31.55 -26.28 11.21
C ALA A 94 -30.64 -25.05 11.33
N VAL A 95 -29.64 -25.09 12.23
CA VAL A 95 -28.59 -24.06 12.33
C VAL A 95 -27.75 -24.00 11.05
N ALA A 96 -27.43 -25.14 10.45
CA ALA A 96 -26.68 -25.19 9.19
C ALA A 96 -27.48 -24.57 8.04
N GLN A 97 -28.79 -24.84 7.96
CA GLN A 97 -29.66 -24.23 6.97
C GLN A 97 -29.83 -22.72 7.21
N PHE A 98 -29.92 -22.28 8.46
CA PHE A 98 -29.88 -20.86 8.83
C PHE A 98 -28.58 -20.19 8.35
N GLY A 99 -27.44 -20.85 8.55
CA GLY A 99 -26.15 -20.38 8.05
C GLY A 99 -26.12 -20.25 6.53
N ARG A 100 -26.66 -21.24 5.81
CA ARG A 100 -26.75 -21.22 4.34
C ARG A 100 -27.57 -20.02 3.84
N VAL A 101 -28.76 -19.79 4.39
CA VAL A 101 -29.61 -18.67 3.95
C VAL A 101 -29.05 -17.30 4.34
N SER A 102 -28.25 -17.23 5.40
CA SER A 102 -27.61 -15.99 5.86
C SER A 102 -26.36 -15.64 5.05
N ILE A 103 -25.56 -16.63 4.63
CA ILE A 103 -24.31 -16.38 3.90
C ILE A 103 -24.55 -16.25 2.38
N SER A 104 -25.52 -16.98 1.82
CA SER A 104 -25.74 -16.99 0.35
C SER A 104 -25.95 -15.59 -0.26
N PRO A 105 -26.77 -14.69 0.33
CA PRO A 105 -26.92 -13.33 -0.20
C PRO A 105 -25.65 -12.49 -0.12
N MET A 106 -24.81 -12.72 0.90
CA MET A 106 -23.56 -11.99 1.09
C MET A 106 -22.57 -12.26 -0.06
N LEU A 107 -22.60 -13.46 -0.65
CA LEU A 107 -21.72 -13.83 -1.78
C LEU A 107 -22.00 -13.02 -3.06
N VAL A 108 -23.20 -12.46 -3.22
CA VAL A 108 -23.55 -11.65 -4.39
C VAL A 108 -22.70 -10.39 -4.48
N PHE A 109 -22.34 -9.81 -3.33
CA PHE A 109 -21.42 -8.67 -3.26
C PHE A 109 -20.03 -9.04 -3.79
N VAL A 110 -19.53 -10.21 -3.40
CA VAL A 110 -18.21 -10.69 -3.82
C VAL A 110 -18.20 -10.95 -5.33
N ASP A 111 -19.26 -11.60 -5.86
CA ASP A 111 -19.40 -11.81 -7.31
C ASP A 111 -19.42 -10.48 -8.08
N ALA A 112 -20.12 -9.46 -7.58
CA ALA A 112 -20.13 -8.14 -8.21
C ALA A 112 -18.73 -7.49 -8.15
N ALA A 113 -18.06 -7.54 -7.01
CA ALA A 113 -16.72 -6.98 -6.81
C ALA A 113 -15.67 -7.60 -7.73
N VAL A 114 -15.76 -8.90 -8.04
CA VAL A 114 -14.84 -9.60 -8.97
C VAL A 114 -14.79 -8.95 -10.36
N HIS A 115 -15.86 -8.29 -10.79
CA HIS A 115 -15.95 -7.67 -12.12
C HIS A 115 -15.51 -6.20 -12.13
N VAL A 116 -15.17 -5.63 -10.98
CA VAL A 116 -14.62 -4.28 -10.88
C VAL A 116 -13.13 -4.35 -11.21
N ASN A 117 -12.71 -3.74 -12.32
CA ASN A 117 -11.32 -3.74 -12.77
C ASN A 117 -10.70 -2.34 -12.75
N GLU A 118 -11.11 -1.51 -11.78
CA GLU A 118 -10.65 -0.15 -11.61
C GLU A 118 -9.65 -0.07 -10.46
N ALA A 119 -8.45 0.44 -10.77
CA ALA A 119 -7.33 0.51 -9.85
C ALA A 119 -7.64 1.32 -8.57
N GLU A 120 -8.50 2.34 -8.68
CA GLU A 120 -8.93 3.17 -7.54
C GLU A 120 -9.88 2.43 -6.58
N LYS A 121 -10.58 1.40 -7.06
CA LYS A 121 -11.54 0.58 -6.27
C LYS A 121 -10.91 -0.65 -5.62
N LEU A 122 -9.63 -0.90 -5.91
CA LEU A 122 -8.85 -2.02 -5.41
C LEU A 122 -8.85 -2.13 -3.89
N GLN A 123 -8.87 -0.99 -3.19
CA GLN A 123 -8.95 -0.95 -1.73
C GLN A 123 -10.24 -1.62 -1.21
N ALA A 124 -11.40 -1.31 -1.79
CA ALA A 124 -12.67 -1.90 -1.39
C ALA A 124 -12.71 -3.41 -1.66
N MET A 125 -12.14 -3.85 -2.80
CA MET A 125 -11.99 -5.27 -3.13
C MET A 125 -11.11 -5.99 -2.08
N LEU A 126 -9.99 -5.39 -1.69
CA LEU A 126 -9.13 -5.93 -0.63
C LEU A 126 -9.86 -5.99 0.72
N HIS A 127 -10.62 -4.96 1.09
CA HIS A 127 -11.42 -4.99 2.32
C HIS A 127 -12.44 -6.12 2.34
N THR A 128 -13.03 -6.44 1.19
CA THR A 128 -13.94 -7.59 1.01
C THR A 128 -13.18 -8.91 1.16
N TYR A 129 -11.95 -8.99 0.66
CA TYR A 129 -11.12 -10.19 0.74
C TYR A 129 -10.71 -10.55 2.18
N ILE A 130 -10.37 -9.57 3.02
CA ILE A 130 -9.71 -9.77 4.33
C ILE A 130 -10.41 -10.83 5.23
N CYS A 131 -11.74 -10.87 5.25
CA CYS A 131 -12.48 -11.76 6.15
C CYS A 131 -12.87 -13.11 5.53
N LEU A 132 -12.80 -13.25 4.20
CA LEU A 132 -13.23 -14.47 3.47
C LEU A 132 -12.44 -15.74 3.85
N PRO A 133 -11.10 -15.72 4.00
CA PRO A 133 -10.35 -16.91 4.42
C PRO A 133 -10.81 -17.44 5.78
N ASN A 134 -10.94 -16.55 6.77
CA ASN A 134 -11.37 -16.92 8.12
C ASN A 134 -12.84 -17.38 8.14
N ALA A 135 -13.72 -16.73 7.36
CA ALA A 135 -15.11 -17.14 7.23
C ALA A 135 -15.22 -18.56 6.63
N SER A 136 -14.54 -18.82 5.51
CA SER A 136 -14.50 -20.12 4.86
C SER A 136 -14.01 -21.21 5.81
N TYR A 137 -12.89 -20.97 6.47
CA TYR A 137 -12.31 -21.92 7.42
C TYR A 137 -13.25 -22.22 8.59
N ASN A 138 -13.81 -21.19 9.22
CA ASN A 138 -14.72 -21.36 10.36
C ASN A 138 -15.95 -22.19 9.99
N MET A 139 -16.43 -22.10 8.74
CA MET A 139 -17.53 -22.94 8.25
C MET A 139 -17.06 -24.39 8.07
N CYS A 140 -15.95 -24.63 7.37
CA CYS A 140 -15.46 -25.99 7.11
C CYS A 140 -15.06 -26.77 8.38
N MET A 141 -14.62 -26.08 9.43
CA MET A 141 -14.04 -26.71 10.62
C MET A 141 -14.99 -26.79 11.81
N MET A 142 -16.28 -26.57 11.58
CA MET A 142 -17.28 -27.01 12.54
C MET A 142 -17.27 -28.54 12.59
N HIS A 143 -16.83 -29.13 13.71
CA HIS A 143 -16.85 -30.58 13.89
C HIS A 143 -18.22 -31.00 14.43
N LEU A 144 -19.06 -31.58 13.56
CA LEU A 144 -20.45 -31.90 13.89
C LEU A 144 -20.72 -33.41 13.83
N ILE A 145 -21.59 -33.89 14.72
CA ILE A 145 -22.05 -35.29 14.72
C ILE A 145 -22.99 -35.54 13.54
N SER A 146 -23.80 -34.54 13.15
CA SER A 146 -24.72 -34.65 12.01
C SER A 146 -23.96 -34.52 10.69
N SER A 147 -23.99 -35.59 9.88
CA SER A 147 -23.39 -35.63 8.55
C SER A 147 -24.06 -34.67 7.57
N GLU A 148 -25.38 -34.47 7.70
CA GLU A 148 -26.13 -33.49 6.90
C GLU A 148 -25.67 -32.06 7.20
N ALA A 149 -25.62 -31.68 8.48
CA ALA A 149 -25.18 -30.35 8.89
C ALA A 149 -23.72 -30.10 8.48
N GLN A 150 -22.85 -31.10 8.65
CA GLN A 150 -21.45 -31.04 8.21
C GLN A 150 -21.34 -30.78 6.71
N SER A 151 -22.14 -31.48 5.88
CA SER A 151 -22.17 -31.26 4.43
C SER A 151 -22.58 -29.84 4.08
N ILE A 152 -23.62 -29.30 4.74
CA ILE A 152 -24.10 -27.93 4.49
C ILE A 152 -23.00 -26.91 4.82
N PHE A 153 -22.32 -27.03 5.96
CA PHE A 153 -21.25 -26.11 6.31
C PHE A 153 -20.02 -26.23 5.40
N ASN A 154 -19.68 -27.45 4.97
CA ASN A 154 -18.64 -27.65 3.97
C ASN A 154 -19.00 -26.96 2.64
N ASP A 155 -20.26 -27.04 2.19
CA ASP A 155 -20.72 -26.36 0.98
C ASP A 155 -20.63 -24.82 1.09
N ILE A 156 -20.96 -24.28 2.27
CA ILE A 156 -20.85 -22.85 2.57
C ILE A 156 -19.38 -22.43 2.52
N GLY A 157 -18.51 -23.15 3.23
CA GLY A 157 -17.07 -22.88 3.25
C GLY A 157 -16.45 -22.98 1.84
N ALA A 158 -16.79 -24.02 1.08
CA ALA A 158 -16.36 -24.16 -0.31
C ALA A 158 -16.85 -23.01 -1.21
N SER A 159 -18.05 -22.48 -0.96
CA SER A 159 -18.58 -21.33 -1.69
C SER A 159 -17.85 -20.04 -1.34
N LEU A 160 -17.54 -19.81 -0.06
CA LEU A 160 -16.71 -18.68 0.38
C LEU A 160 -15.30 -18.77 -0.21
N ASP A 161 -14.67 -19.96 -0.22
CA ASP A 161 -13.34 -20.17 -0.81
C ASP A 161 -13.33 -19.96 -2.32
N ARG A 162 -14.37 -20.40 -3.03
CA ARG A 162 -14.50 -20.17 -4.48
C ARG A 162 -14.57 -18.68 -4.79
N GLU A 163 -15.42 -17.92 -4.10
CA GLU A 163 -15.52 -16.48 -4.31
C GLU A 163 -14.25 -15.74 -3.87
N ARG A 164 -13.60 -16.19 -2.79
CA ARG A 164 -12.27 -15.72 -2.37
C ARG A 164 -11.24 -15.85 -3.49
N LYS A 165 -11.13 -17.04 -4.11
CA LYS A 165 -10.20 -17.32 -5.22
C LYS A 165 -10.47 -16.47 -6.45
N ARG A 166 -11.73 -16.23 -6.77
CA ARG A 166 -12.12 -15.32 -7.86
C ARG A 166 -11.73 -13.88 -7.56
N LEU A 167 -11.99 -13.42 -6.33
CA LEU A 167 -11.70 -12.06 -5.91
C LEU A 167 -10.20 -11.78 -5.87
N ILE A 168 -9.39 -12.68 -5.30
CA ILE A 168 -7.93 -12.50 -5.27
C ILE A 168 -7.34 -12.49 -6.70
N GLY A 169 -7.85 -13.33 -7.60
CA GLY A 169 -7.45 -13.29 -9.02
C GLY A 169 -7.81 -11.97 -9.71
N ALA A 170 -8.99 -11.40 -9.42
CA ALA A 170 -9.39 -10.09 -9.93
C ALA A 170 -8.50 -8.97 -9.40
N ILE A 171 -8.22 -8.96 -8.09
CA ILE A 171 -7.31 -8.02 -7.43
C ILE A 171 -5.92 -8.09 -8.08
N SER A 172 -5.36 -9.29 -8.26
CA SER A 172 -4.07 -9.49 -8.93
C SER A 172 -4.06 -8.94 -10.35
N ASN A 173 -5.12 -9.19 -11.13
CA ASN A 173 -5.22 -8.69 -12.50
C ASN A 173 -5.30 -7.15 -12.55
N THR A 174 -6.13 -6.54 -11.69
CA THR A 174 -6.24 -5.08 -11.58
C THR A 174 -4.91 -4.46 -11.17
N MET A 175 -4.18 -5.09 -10.24
CA MET A 175 -2.86 -4.65 -9.81
C MET A 175 -1.81 -4.67 -10.93
N LEU A 176 -1.86 -5.66 -11.83
CA LEU A 176 -0.83 -5.85 -12.85
C LEU A 176 -1.11 -5.10 -14.18
N VAL A 177 -2.39 -4.87 -14.51
CA VAL A 177 -2.79 -4.34 -15.83
C VAL A 177 -3.37 -2.93 -15.75
N GLY A 178 -3.84 -2.47 -14.58
CA GLY A 178 -4.69 -1.27 -14.46
C GLY A 178 -3.99 0.09 -14.40
N TRP A 179 -2.65 0.17 -14.50
CA TRP A 179 -1.93 1.40 -14.14
C TRP A 179 -1.22 2.08 -15.30
N THR A 180 -1.77 3.21 -15.75
CA THR A 180 -1.03 4.24 -16.49
C THR A 180 -0.51 5.28 -15.50
N LEU A 181 0.81 5.31 -15.22
CA LEU A 181 1.40 6.46 -14.52
C LEU A 181 1.64 7.59 -15.51
N ASP A 182 0.93 8.71 -15.36
CA ASP A 182 1.36 9.97 -15.92
C ASP A 182 2.27 10.65 -14.89
N ILE A 183 3.55 10.84 -15.24
CA ILE A 183 4.45 11.63 -14.42
C ILE A 183 4.05 13.09 -14.64
N LEU A 184 3.16 13.59 -13.79
CA LEU A 184 2.85 15.01 -13.74
C LEU A 184 4.16 15.77 -13.50
N ARG A 185 4.43 16.74 -14.37
CA ARG A 185 5.59 17.61 -14.29
C ARG A 185 5.63 18.28 -12.92
N GLY A 186 6.65 17.96 -12.13
CA GLY A 186 7.02 18.74 -10.95
C GLY A 186 7.43 17.89 -9.74
N ALA A 187 8.66 18.11 -9.27
CA ALA A 187 9.14 17.87 -7.90
C ALA A 187 9.41 16.45 -7.39
N GLY A 188 9.42 15.41 -8.23
CA GLY A 188 9.92 14.07 -7.84
C GLY A 188 9.17 13.43 -6.66
N GLU A 189 7.98 13.92 -6.32
CA GLU A 189 7.22 13.50 -5.15
C GLU A 189 6.78 12.03 -5.20
N VAL A 190 6.28 11.53 -4.07
CA VAL A 190 5.64 10.20 -4.00
C VAL A 190 4.39 10.19 -4.86
N HIS A 191 4.43 9.45 -5.96
CA HIS A 191 3.37 9.38 -6.95
C HIS A 191 2.07 8.78 -6.36
N ARG A 192 0.90 9.25 -6.82
CA ARG A 192 -0.42 8.79 -6.34
C ARG A 192 -0.55 7.26 -6.42
N ASN A 193 -0.17 6.65 -7.54
CA ASN A 193 -0.21 5.19 -7.72
C ASN A 193 0.73 4.45 -6.76
N THR A 194 1.91 5.03 -6.44
CA THR A 194 2.79 4.47 -5.40
C THR A 194 2.07 4.45 -4.05
N ARG A 195 1.38 5.54 -3.68
CA ARG A 195 0.58 5.58 -2.44
C ARG A 195 -0.54 4.54 -2.44
N LEU A 196 -1.29 4.44 -3.54
CA LEU A 196 -2.38 3.46 -3.67
C LEU A 196 -1.88 2.02 -3.54
N LEU A 197 -0.82 1.64 -4.27
CA LEU A 197 -0.26 0.30 -4.23
C LEU A 197 0.35 -0.04 -2.87
N VAL A 198 1.02 0.91 -2.23
CA VAL A 198 1.57 0.74 -0.88
C VAL A 198 0.45 0.59 0.17
N ASN A 199 -0.65 1.34 0.05
CA ASN A 199 -1.83 1.15 0.90
C ASN A 199 -2.44 -0.24 0.71
N CYS A 200 -2.52 -0.71 -0.53
CA CYS A 200 -2.98 -2.07 -0.86
C CYS A 200 -2.07 -3.14 -0.24
N ILE A 201 -0.75 -3.00 -0.38
CA ILE A 201 0.24 -3.88 0.26
C ILE A 201 0.06 -3.90 1.79
N THR A 202 -0.20 -2.76 2.41
CA THR A 202 -0.45 -2.66 3.85
C THR A 202 -1.70 -3.41 4.26
N LEU A 203 -2.80 -3.27 3.52
CA LEU A 203 -4.05 -3.99 3.78
C LEU A 203 -3.87 -5.50 3.62
N MET A 204 -3.20 -5.93 2.55
CA MET A 204 -2.86 -7.34 2.34
C MET A 204 -2.03 -7.89 3.50
N ARG A 205 -1.02 -7.16 3.97
CA ARG A 205 -0.22 -7.57 5.14
C ARG A 205 -1.04 -7.69 6.42
N LYS A 206 -1.96 -6.77 6.66
CA LYS A 206 -2.88 -6.86 7.82
C LYS A 206 -3.78 -8.09 7.72
N ALA A 207 -4.29 -8.41 6.53
CA ALA A 207 -5.07 -9.62 6.30
C ALA A 207 -4.23 -10.87 6.58
N HIS A 208 -3.00 -10.91 6.04
CA HIS A 208 -2.06 -12.01 6.23
C HIS A 208 -1.78 -12.26 7.73
N ALA A 209 -1.50 -11.20 8.48
CA ALA A 209 -1.25 -11.30 9.91
C ALA A 209 -2.48 -11.80 10.69
N SER A 210 -3.68 -11.34 10.35
CA SER A 210 -4.92 -11.81 10.96
C SER A 210 -5.14 -13.31 10.69
N THR A 211 -4.88 -13.76 9.46
CA THR A 211 -5.02 -15.18 9.10
C THR A 211 -4.02 -16.07 9.82
N LYS A 212 -2.80 -15.60 10.13
CA LYS A 212 -1.78 -16.40 10.82
C LYS A 212 -2.09 -16.69 12.29
N SER A 213 -2.85 -15.82 12.96
CA SER A 213 -3.29 -16.05 14.36
C SER A 213 -4.26 -17.22 14.50
N SER A 214 -4.87 -17.65 13.39
CA SER A 214 -5.64 -18.86 13.25
C SER A 214 -4.75 -19.90 12.56
N ALA A 215 -4.64 -21.14 13.05
CA ALA A 215 -3.60 -22.11 12.65
C ALA A 215 -3.71 -22.63 11.18
N HIS A 216 -3.64 -21.76 10.17
CA HIS A 216 -3.94 -22.06 8.76
C HIS A 216 -2.81 -21.67 7.83
N SER A 217 -2.05 -22.67 7.37
CA SER A 217 -0.88 -22.50 6.49
C SER A 217 -1.21 -22.35 5.00
N HIS A 218 -2.41 -22.74 4.56
CA HIS A 218 -2.73 -22.76 3.12
C HIS A 218 -3.15 -21.38 2.56
N TYR A 219 -3.82 -20.54 3.35
CA TYR A 219 -4.29 -19.22 2.89
C TYR A 219 -3.23 -18.13 2.99
N THR A 220 -2.20 -18.33 3.82
CA THR A 220 -1.09 -17.40 4.02
C THR A 220 -0.19 -17.31 2.80
N GLY A 221 0.00 -18.42 2.06
CA GLY A 221 0.86 -18.49 0.88
C GLY A 221 0.41 -17.59 -0.28
N GLU A 222 -0.85 -17.69 -0.71
CA GLU A 222 -1.38 -16.93 -1.86
C GLU A 222 -1.25 -15.40 -1.67
N LEU A 223 -1.50 -14.93 -0.44
CA LEU A 223 -1.44 -13.52 -0.11
C LEU A 223 0.01 -13.05 0.05
N HIS A 224 0.88 -13.89 0.61
CA HIS A 224 2.32 -13.63 0.66
C HIS A 224 2.89 -13.46 -0.75
N ASP A 225 2.52 -14.34 -1.68
CA ASP A 225 2.97 -14.30 -3.07
C ASP A 225 2.43 -13.05 -3.78
N LEU A 226 1.14 -12.72 -3.59
CA LEU A 226 0.58 -11.48 -4.15
C LEU A 226 1.27 -10.23 -3.60
N ILE A 227 1.57 -10.17 -2.30
CA ILE A 227 2.32 -9.06 -1.70
C ILE A 227 3.69 -8.93 -2.37
N HIS A 228 4.40 -10.05 -2.53
CA HIS A 228 5.70 -10.08 -3.15
C HIS A 228 5.66 -9.59 -4.61
N ASP A 229 4.74 -10.14 -5.41
CA ASP A 229 4.57 -9.80 -6.82
C ASP A 229 4.17 -8.33 -7.00
N THR A 230 3.30 -7.81 -6.13
CA THR A 230 2.89 -6.41 -6.15
C THR A 230 4.05 -5.47 -5.84
N VAL A 231 4.92 -5.82 -4.88
CA VAL A 231 6.12 -5.04 -4.56
C VAL A 231 7.08 -5.01 -5.74
N ASN A 232 7.34 -6.16 -6.38
CA ASN A 232 8.24 -6.24 -7.53
C ASN A 232 7.68 -5.50 -8.74
N TYR A 233 6.38 -5.66 -9.03
CA TYR A 233 5.70 -4.92 -10.08
C TYR A 233 5.80 -3.40 -9.86
N LEU A 234 5.56 -2.93 -8.63
CA LEU A 234 5.68 -1.51 -8.31
C LEU A 234 7.12 -1.00 -8.54
N LYS A 235 8.15 -1.76 -8.14
CA LYS A 235 9.55 -1.41 -8.42
C LYS A 235 9.84 -1.30 -9.91
N ASP A 236 9.45 -2.29 -10.70
CA ASP A 236 9.65 -2.31 -12.15
C ASP A 236 8.91 -1.15 -12.84
N LEU A 237 7.71 -0.85 -12.36
CA LEU A 237 6.88 0.22 -12.87
C LEU A 237 7.53 1.59 -12.59
N LEU A 238 8.04 1.80 -11.38
CA LEU A 238 8.79 3.01 -11.02
C LEU A 238 10.07 3.15 -11.88
N LEU A 239 10.82 2.07 -12.10
CA LEU A 239 12.00 2.09 -12.96
C LEU A 239 11.64 2.48 -14.41
N LYS A 240 10.66 1.80 -15.02
CA LYS A 240 10.20 2.10 -16.38
C LYS A 240 9.73 3.54 -16.53
N LYS A 241 9.04 4.06 -15.52
CA LYS A 241 8.55 5.44 -15.52
C LYS A 241 9.65 6.45 -15.31
N SER A 242 10.60 6.19 -14.41
CA SER A 242 11.77 7.05 -14.21
C SER A 242 12.56 7.25 -15.51
N ALA A 243 12.57 6.27 -16.42
CA ALA A 243 13.22 6.39 -17.72
C ALA A 243 12.62 7.49 -18.63
N LEU A 244 11.38 7.93 -18.36
CA LEU A 244 10.73 9.03 -19.08
C LEU A 244 11.18 10.42 -18.60
N CYS A 245 11.87 10.50 -17.46
CA CYS A 245 12.45 11.75 -16.98
C CYS A 245 13.70 12.10 -17.80
N SER A 246 13.61 13.20 -18.56
CA SER A 246 14.74 13.70 -19.35
C SER A 246 15.91 14.21 -18.50
N ASP A 247 15.60 14.80 -17.35
CA ASP A 247 16.59 15.25 -16.36
C ASP A 247 17.03 14.06 -15.49
N PRO A 248 18.31 13.64 -15.55
CA PRO A 248 18.83 12.54 -14.74
C PRO A 248 18.75 12.80 -13.23
N SER A 249 18.92 14.04 -12.78
CA SER A 249 18.84 14.42 -11.37
C SER A 249 17.42 14.27 -10.84
N LEU A 250 16.42 14.76 -11.58
CA LEU A 250 15.00 14.56 -11.24
C LEU A 250 14.62 13.08 -11.28
N ARG A 251 15.18 12.31 -12.22
CA ARG A 251 14.96 10.86 -12.30
C ARG A 251 15.39 10.15 -11.03
N TYR A 252 16.61 10.42 -10.53
CA TYR A 252 17.08 9.80 -9.30
C TYR A 252 16.33 10.30 -8.07
N MET A 253 15.95 11.59 -8.03
CA MET A 253 15.13 12.13 -6.95
C MET A 253 13.76 11.42 -6.87
N PHE A 254 13.11 11.21 -8.01
CA PHE A 254 11.86 10.45 -8.09
C PHE A 254 12.03 9.02 -7.55
N LEU A 255 13.10 8.32 -7.96
CA LEU A 255 13.39 6.96 -7.48
C LEU A 255 13.65 6.94 -5.97
N LEU A 256 14.42 7.88 -5.44
CA LEU A 256 14.69 8.00 -4.01
C LEU A 256 13.42 8.19 -3.19
N ASN A 257 12.58 9.17 -3.57
CA ASN A 257 11.34 9.47 -2.86
C ASN A 257 10.38 8.26 -2.86
N ASN A 258 10.18 7.62 -4.03
CA ASN A 258 9.24 6.52 -4.14
C ASN A 258 9.78 5.22 -3.49
N SER A 259 11.05 4.88 -3.66
CA SER A 259 11.65 3.69 -3.03
C SER A 259 11.76 3.83 -1.51
N ASN A 260 12.05 5.03 -1.00
CA ASN A 260 12.04 5.28 0.44
C ASN A 260 10.64 5.13 1.04
N PHE A 261 9.61 5.65 0.37
CA PHE A 261 8.22 5.48 0.78
C PHE A 261 7.80 3.99 0.86
N ILE A 262 8.17 3.19 -0.14
CA ILE A 262 7.92 1.73 -0.14
C ILE A 262 8.66 1.04 1.03
N ALA A 263 9.91 1.44 1.29
CA ALA A 263 10.72 0.86 2.36
C ALA A 263 10.13 1.13 3.75
N GLN A 264 9.68 2.36 4.02
CA GLN A 264 9.09 2.74 5.32
C GLN A 264 7.83 1.95 5.67
N VAL A 265 6.96 1.73 4.70
CA VAL A 265 5.73 0.95 4.91
C VAL A 265 6.04 -0.54 5.08
N SER A 266 7.10 -1.01 4.44
CA SER A 266 7.61 -2.35 4.70
C SER A 266 8.18 -2.45 6.11
N GLU A 267 9.00 -1.49 6.57
CA GLU A 267 9.62 -1.47 7.90
C GLU A 267 8.60 -1.39 9.06
N THR A 268 7.55 -0.59 8.92
CA THR A 268 6.48 -0.45 9.93
C THR A 268 5.57 -1.68 10.01
N SER A 269 5.39 -2.41 8.91
CA SER A 269 4.56 -3.62 8.86
C SER A 269 5.35 -4.91 9.22
N ILE A 270 6.68 -4.84 9.32
CA ILE A 270 7.57 -5.96 9.66
C ILE A 270 7.42 -6.43 11.11
N CYS A 271 6.70 -5.71 11.97
CA CYS A 271 6.43 -6.19 13.33
C CYS A 271 5.44 -7.37 13.37
N LEU A 272 4.86 -7.78 12.22
CA LEU A 272 3.79 -8.79 12.16
C LEU A 272 4.14 -10.11 11.45
N ASP A 273 5.33 -10.31 10.87
CA ASP A 273 5.79 -11.69 10.66
C ASP A 273 7.26 -11.96 10.33
N VAL A 274 7.71 -13.13 10.79
CA VAL A 274 9.06 -13.71 10.74
C VAL A 274 9.40 -14.29 9.36
N GLU A 275 10.47 -13.78 8.75
CA GLU A 275 11.50 -14.61 8.07
C GLU A 275 12.86 -13.95 8.32
N LEU A 276 13.57 -14.45 9.33
CA LEU A 276 14.86 -13.93 9.79
C LEU A 276 15.98 -14.05 8.74
N CYS A 277 15.80 -14.84 7.67
CA CYS A 277 16.79 -15.01 6.61
C CYS A 277 16.45 -14.20 5.33
N SER A 278 15.23 -14.30 4.80
CA SER A 278 14.82 -13.55 3.59
C SER A 278 14.64 -12.06 3.86
N GLY A 279 14.18 -11.70 5.06
CA GLY A 279 13.95 -10.32 5.48
C GLY A 279 15.25 -9.52 5.66
N GLN A 280 16.35 -10.17 6.04
CA GLN A 280 17.66 -9.51 6.14
C GLN A 280 18.25 -9.23 4.75
N GLN A 281 18.22 -10.23 3.87
CA GLN A 281 18.70 -10.08 2.49
C GLN A 281 17.90 -9.01 1.73
N ARG A 282 16.57 -9.02 1.85
CA ARG A 282 15.69 -8.02 1.24
C ARG A 282 15.94 -6.61 1.78
N ARG A 283 16.21 -6.46 3.10
CA ARG A 283 16.59 -5.16 3.69
C ARG A 283 17.90 -4.66 3.12
N LEU A 284 18.88 -5.55 2.96
CA LEU A 284 20.16 -5.21 2.37
C LEU A 284 20.01 -4.78 0.90
N GLU A 285 19.21 -5.50 0.12
CA GLU A 285 18.90 -5.15 -1.28
C GLU A 285 18.24 -3.77 -1.39
N LEU A 286 17.21 -3.49 -0.58
CA LEU A 286 16.56 -2.18 -0.53
C LEU A 286 17.52 -1.06 -0.12
N LYS A 287 18.44 -1.35 0.81
CA LYS A 287 19.47 -0.40 1.23
C LYS A 287 20.47 -0.14 0.09
N ASN A 288 20.96 -1.18 -0.56
CA ASN A 288 21.89 -1.08 -1.68
C ASN A 288 21.26 -0.34 -2.86
N GLU A 289 19.98 -0.60 -3.14
CA GLU A 289 19.21 0.08 -4.18
C GLU A 289 19.08 1.59 -3.89
N ARG A 290 18.74 1.96 -2.64
CA ARG A 290 18.69 3.36 -2.21
C ARG A 290 20.05 4.05 -2.33
N ASN A 291 21.12 3.39 -1.90
CA ASN A 291 22.47 3.93 -2.02
C ASN A 291 22.85 4.17 -3.49
N LYS A 292 22.54 3.23 -4.38
CA LYS A 292 22.76 3.40 -5.83
C LYS A 292 22.02 4.62 -6.38
N TYR A 293 20.78 4.87 -5.97
CA TYR A 293 20.04 6.05 -6.40
C TYR A 293 20.60 7.35 -5.79
N MET A 294 21.08 7.30 -4.56
CA MET A 294 21.76 8.42 -3.89
C MET A 294 23.03 8.81 -4.65
N ASP A 295 23.90 7.84 -4.93
CA ASP A 295 25.15 8.07 -5.65
C ASP A 295 24.86 8.63 -7.06
N GLY A 296 23.91 8.02 -7.78
CA GLY A 296 23.48 8.49 -9.09
C GLY A 296 22.93 9.93 -9.06
N TYR A 297 22.17 10.29 -8.02
CA TYR A 297 21.69 11.64 -7.81
C TYR A 297 22.83 12.63 -7.56
N LEU A 298 23.77 12.30 -6.67
CA LEU A 298 24.91 13.15 -6.32
C LEU A 298 25.84 13.37 -7.52
N ASP A 299 26.07 12.33 -8.33
CA ASP A 299 26.86 12.44 -9.54
C ASP A 299 26.18 13.29 -10.61
N ALA A 300 24.91 13.03 -10.90
CA ALA A 300 24.14 13.77 -11.90
C ALA A 300 23.97 15.26 -11.54
N SER A 301 23.69 15.53 -10.26
CA SER A 301 23.34 16.87 -9.78
C SER A 301 24.55 17.72 -9.40
N TRP A 302 25.51 17.13 -8.68
CA TRP A 302 26.59 17.87 -8.04
C TRP A 302 27.97 17.53 -8.60
N GLY A 303 28.08 16.52 -9.48
CA GLY A 303 29.34 16.16 -10.11
C GLY A 303 29.98 17.29 -10.94
N HIS A 304 29.16 18.06 -11.65
CA HIS A 304 29.63 19.20 -12.45
C HIS A 304 30.06 20.40 -11.58
N VAL A 305 29.43 20.60 -10.42
CA VAL A 305 29.81 21.63 -9.44
C VAL A 305 31.19 21.30 -8.87
N VAL A 306 31.37 20.06 -8.38
CA VAL A 306 32.64 19.61 -7.80
C VAL A 306 33.77 19.59 -8.82
N SER A 307 33.49 19.30 -10.09
CA SER A 307 34.52 19.27 -11.14
C SER A 307 35.06 20.65 -11.53
N CYS A 308 34.38 21.74 -11.14
CA CYS A 308 34.89 23.10 -11.32
C CYS A 308 36.15 23.36 -10.48
N ILE A 309 36.34 22.62 -9.38
CA ILE A 309 37.49 22.74 -8.49
C ILE A 309 38.60 21.78 -8.95
N PRO A 310 39.79 22.28 -9.32
CA PRO A 310 40.91 21.42 -9.76
C PRO A 310 41.44 20.56 -8.60
N LYS A 311 41.62 19.25 -8.84
CA LYS A 311 42.21 18.32 -7.86
C LYS A 311 43.74 18.38 -7.76
N SER A 312 44.42 19.06 -8.68
CA SER A 312 45.89 19.07 -8.76
C SER A 312 46.48 20.48 -8.70
N ARG A 313 47.64 20.56 -8.04
CA ARG A 313 48.45 21.78 -7.98
C ARG A 313 49.11 22.02 -9.34
N SER A 314 48.57 22.95 -10.13
CA SER A 314 49.23 23.40 -11.36
C SER A 314 50.40 24.35 -11.01
N PRO A 315 51.62 24.16 -11.54
CA PRO A 315 52.76 25.06 -11.26
C PRO A 315 52.65 26.40 -11.99
N GLY A 316 53.20 27.48 -11.41
CA GLY A 316 53.54 28.74 -12.11
C GLY A 316 52.47 29.84 -12.17
N LEU A 317 52.79 30.96 -12.85
CA LEU A 317 51.98 32.19 -12.99
C LEU A 317 50.59 31.98 -13.62
N ILE A 318 50.39 30.87 -14.33
CA ILE A 318 49.09 30.45 -14.89
C ILE A 318 48.10 30.06 -13.77
N ARG A 319 48.59 29.82 -12.55
CA ARG A 319 47.81 29.48 -11.34
C ARG A 319 46.78 30.56 -10.98
N GLY A 320 47.15 31.84 -10.95
CA GLY A 320 46.25 32.91 -10.50
C GLY A 320 45.01 33.09 -11.40
N TRP A 321 45.22 33.07 -12.72
CA TRP A 321 44.14 33.21 -13.71
C TRP A 321 43.24 31.98 -13.79
N ILE A 322 43.83 30.77 -13.78
CA ILE A 322 43.06 29.52 -13.77
C ILE A 322 42.19 29.45 -12.51
N ASN A 323 42.73 29.85 -11.36
CA ASN A 323 42.01 29.75 -10.10
C ASN A 323 40.82 30.71 -10.01
N THR A 324 41.02 31.98 -10.40
CA THR A 324 39.91 32.95 -10.39
C THR A 324 38.76 32.50 -11.31
N ARG A 325 39.09 31.91 -12.46
CA ARG A 325 38.09 31.37 -13.39
C ARG A 325 37.40 30.11 -12.85
N SER A 326 38.12 29.26 -12.12
CA SER A 326 37.55 28.06 -11.49
C SER A 326 36.59 28.42 -10.35
N LEU A 327 36.92 29.44 -9.54
CA LEU A 327 36.05 29.93 -8.47
C LEU A 327 34.72 30.45 -9.05
N ALA A 328 34.77 31.35 -10.02
CA ALA A 328 33.55 31.89 -10.64
C ALA A 328 32.68 30.80 -11.30
N LYS A 329 33.32 29.79 -11.92
CA LYS A 329 32.60 28.62 -12.47
C LYS A 329 31.91 27.80 -11.39
N PHE A 330 32.61 27.53 -10.28
CA PHE A 330 32.06 26.82 -9.14
C PHE A 330 30.85 27.57 -8.57
N GLU A 331 30.99 28.87 -8.31
CA GLU A 331 29.91 29.70 -7.75
C GLU A 331 28.67 29.73 -8.65
N SER A 332 28.86 29.91 -9.97
CA SER A 332 27.77 29.87 -10.95
C SER A 332 27.08 28.51 -10.97
N ALA A 333 27.85 27.43 -11.10
CA ALA A 333 27.31 26.07 -11.15
C ALA A 333 26.58 25.70 -9.84
N PHE A 334 27.13 26.10 -8.69
CA PHE A 334 26.51 25.93 -7.39
C PHE A 334 25.16 26.65 -7.32
N HIS A 335 25.12 27.94 -7.66
CA HIS A 335 23.90 28.73 -7.57
C HIS A 335 22.83 28.25 -8.56
N GLU A 336 23.20 27.93 -9.79
CA GLU A 336 22.28 27.36 -10.79
C GLU A 336 21.66 26.05 -10.29
N THR A 337 22.49 25.15 -9.76
CA THR A 337 22.03 23.86 -9.19
C THR A 337 21.13 24.08 -7.98
N TYR A 338 21.55 24.94 -7.06
CA TYR A 338 20.77 25.27 -5.86
C TYR A 338 19.41 25.85 -6.23
N GLN A 339 19.36 26.85 -7.12
CA GLN A 339 18.10 27.47 -7.53
C GLN A 339 17.17 26.47 -8.25
N ALA A 340 17.72 25.60 -9.08
CA ALA A 340 16.95 24.55 -9.74
C ALA A 340 16.31 23.57 -8.73
N GLN A 341 17.02 23.25 -7.64
CA GLN A 341 16.61 22.23 -6.67
C GLN A 341 15.91 22.77 -5.42
N LYS A 342 15.99 24.08 -5.13
CA LYS A 342 15.38 24.70 -3.95
C LYS A 342 13.88 24.42 -3.85
N LEU A 343 13.20 24.38 -4.99
CA LEU A 343 11.75 24.13 -5.09
C LEU A 343 11.39 22.65 -5.24
N TRP A 344 12.37 21.75 -5.22
CA TRP A 344 12.07 20.31 -5.23
C TRP A 344 11.57 19.90 -3.86
N LYS A 345 10.87 18.77 -3.79
CA LYS A 345 10.31 18.27 -2.55
C LYS A 345 10.79 16.88 -2.24
N VAL A 346 11.29 16.72 -1.02
CA VAL A 346 11.55 15.40 -0.42
C VAL A 346 10.58 15.24 0.73
N PRO A 347 9.47 14.48 0.56
CA PRO A 347 8.41 14.42 1.57
C PRO A 347 8.84 13.83 2.90
N ASP A 348 9.80 12.90 2.89
CA ASP A 348 10.30 12.26 4.10
C ASP A 348 11.44 13.09 4.73
N PRO A 349 11.28 13.61 5.96
CA PRO A 349 12.31 14.45 6.58
C PRO A 349 13.61 13.71 6.84
N ARG A 350 13.57 12.40 7.14
CA ARG A 350 14.79 11.60 7.36
C ARG A 350 15.62 11.48 6.08
N LEU A 351 14.99 11.16 4.96
CA LEU A 351 15.63 11.13 3.65
C LEU A 351 16.16 12.51 3.26
N ARG A 352 15.40 13.57 3.56
CA ARG A 352 15.80 14.96 3.31
C ARG A 352 17.09 15.31 4.05
N ASP A 353 17.17 15.01 5.34
CA ASP A 353 18.37 15.27 6.16
C ASP A 353 19.58 14.44 5.70
N VAL A 354 19.36 13.21 5.24
CA VAL A 354 20.42 12.38 4.65
C VAL A 354 20.92 12.98 3.34
N LEU A 355 20.01 13.42 2.45
CA LEU A 355 20.36 14.06 1.19
C LEU A 355 21.18 15.34 1.41
N ARG A 356 20.72 16.23 2.29
CA ARG A 356 21.41 17.49 2.60
C ARG A 356 22.82 17.25 3.10
N ARG A 357 22.99 16.34 4.08
CA ARG A 357 24.31 15.97 4.59
C ARG A 357 25.21 15.40 3.51
N ALA A 358 24.70 14.49 2.68
CA ALA A 358 25.48 13.90 1.60
C ALA A 358 25.93 14.93 0.55
N ILE A 359 25.11 15.95 0.26
CA ILE A 359 25.48 17.06 -0.63
C ILE A 359 26.55 17.93 0.03
N ILE A 360 26.35 18.32 1.29
CA ILE A 360 27.32 19.12 2.07
C ILE A 360 28.68 18.42 2.12
N GLU A 361 28.71 17.14 2.51
CA GLU A 361 29.93 16.32 2.58
C GLU A 361 30.63 16.18 1.22
N ARG A 362 29.86 16.24 0.12
CA ARG A 362 30.40 16.13 -1.23
C ARG A 362 30.97 17.44 -1.77
N VAL A 363 30.34 18.57 -1.45
CA VAL A 363 30.65 19.88 -2.07
C VAL A 363 31.56 20.72 -1.20
N ILE A 364 31.24 20.85 0.09
CA ILE A 364 31.86 21.83 0.99
C ILE A 364 33.33 21.51 1.31
N PRO A 365 33.75 20.26 1.61
CA PRO A 365 35.15 19.98 1.93
C PRO A 365 36.11 20.37 0.80
N GLY A 366 35.79 20.00 -0.45
CA GLY A 366 36.61 20.35 -1.62
C GLY A 366 36.70 21.86 -1.85
N TYR A 367 35.61 22.58 -1.58
CA TYR A 367 35.59 24.04 -1.66
C TYR A 367 36.42 24.70 -0.55
N ARG A 368 36.29 24.24 0.71
CA ARG A 368 37.09 24.73 1.84
C ARG A 368 38.58 24.51 1.60
N ASP A 369 38.96 23.34 1.13
CA ASP A 369 40.37 23.02 0.85
C ASP A 369 40.91 23.89 -0.30
N TYR A 370 40.10 24.10 -1.34
CA TYR A 370 40.45 25.00 -2.44
C TYR A 370 40.70 26.44 -2.00
N LEU A 371 39.83 27.00 -1.13
CA LEU A 371 40.01 28.35 -0.60
C LEU A 371 41.28 28.46 0.27
N LYS A 372 41.55 27.48 1.14
CA LYS A 372 42.76 27.44 1.96
C LYS A 372 44.05 27.42 1.13
N GLU A 373 44.03 26.75 -0.02
CA GLU A 373 45.16 26.76 -0.96
C GLU A 373 45.31 28.10 -1.71
N HIS A 374 44.31 28.99 -1.63
CA HIS A 374 44.26 30.27 -2.34
C HIS A 374 43.80 31.44 -1.44
N PRO A 375 44.66 31.94 -0.51
CA PRO A 375 44.28 32.94 0.50
C PRO A 375 43.75 34.28 -0.04
N LEU A 376 44.13 34.66 -1.27
CA LEU A 376 43.59 35.85 -1.93
C LEU A 376 42.11 35.66 -2.33
N LEU A 377 41.75 34.46 -2.76
CA LEU A 377 40.38 34.09 -3.09
C LEU A 377 39.57 33.84 -1.82
N GLU A 378 40.19 33.28 -0.78
CA GLU A 378 39.57 33.10 0.54
C GLU A 378 39.08 34.43 1.12
N LYS A 379 39.88 35.51 1.03
CA LYS A 379 39.45 36.85 1.45
C LYS A 379 38.27 37.36 0.63
N GLN A 380 38.29 37.18 -0.70
CA GLN A 380 37.19 37.59 -1.58
C GLN A 380 35.90 36.82 -1.28
N ALA A 381 35.98 35.52 -1.01
CA ALA A 381 34.83 34.70 -0.66
C ALA A 381 34.29 35.00 0.75
N SER A 382 35.19 35.30 1.70
CA SER A 382 34.83 35.61 3.10
C SER A 382 34.14 36.97 3.26
N ASP A 383 34.49 37.94 2.41
CA ASP A 383 33.86 39.27 2.39
C ASP A 383 32.53 39.27 1.59
N GLY A 384 32.17 38.15 0.96
CA GLY A 384 30.99 38.02 0.08
C GLY A 384 30.00 36.94 0.54
N SER A 385 28.98 36.69 -0.30
CA SER A 385 27.94 35.66 -0.08
C SER A 385 28.38 34.22 -0.41
N SER A 386 29.69 34.01 -0.61
CA SER A 386 30.26 32.73 -1.08
C SER A 386 31.13 32.05 -0.01
N SER A 387 31.04 32.48 1.26
CA SER A 387 31.76 31.80 2.33
C SER A 387 31.27 30.34 2.45
N PRO A 388 32.16 29.39 2.81
CA PRO A 388 31.77 27.99 2.99
C PRO A 388 30.59 27.81 3.94
N GLU A 389 30.51 28.62 5.00
CA GLU A 389 29.43 28.63 5.98
C GLU A 389 28.09 29.02 5.36
N VAL A 390 28.06 30.08 4.53
CA VAL A 390 26.83 30.51 3.85
C VAL A 390 26.36 29.47 2.84
N LEU A 391 27.27 28.87 2.08
CA LEU A 391 26.91 27.80 1.13
C LEU A 391 26.38 26.56 1.86
N GLU A 392 26.94 26.20 3.01
CA GLU A 392 26.48 25.10 3.85
C GLU A 392 25.07 25.36 4.40
N GLU A 393 24.79 26.58 4.87
CA GLU A 393 23.45 27.02 5.28
C GLU A 393 22.44 26.94 4.13
N MET A 394 22.81 27.41 2.94
CA MET A 394 21.96 27.28 1.75
C MET A 394 21.62 25.82 1.46
N LEU A 395 22.61 24.92 1.45
CA LEU A 395 22.38 23.49 1.21
C LEU A 395 21.47 22.86 2.27
N ALA A 396 21.53 23.33 3.51
CA ALA A 396 20.65 22.87 4.59
C ALA A 396 19.17 23.25 4.36
N GLU A 397 18.86 24.21 3.50
CA GLU A 397 17.49 24.59 3.14
C GLU A 397 16.91 23.82 1.94
N LEU A 398 17.71 23.01 1.23
CA LEU A 398 17.26 22.32 0.02
C LEU A 398 16.08 21.38 0.29
N PHE A 399 15.17 21.25 -0.67
CA PHE A 399 14.06 20.28 -0.67
C PHE A 399 12.85 20.57 0.24
N GLU A 400 12.62 21.82 0.63
CA GLU A 400 11.44 22.26 1.39
C GLU A 400 10.20 22.61 0.54
N GLY A 401 10.27 22.41 -0.78
CA GLY A 401 9.26 22.89 -1.76
C GLY A 401 7.82 22.39 -1.63
#